data_AF-A0A4R1J8R4-F1
#
_entry.id   AF-A0A4R1J8R4-F1
#
_cell.length_a   1.000
_cell.length_b   1.000
_cell.length_c   1.000
_cell.angle_alpha   90.00
_cell.angle_beta   90.00
_cell.angle_gamma   90.00
#
_symmetry.space_group_name_H-M   'P 1'
#
loop_
_entity.id
_entity.type
_entity.pdbx_description
1 polymer ?
#
loop_
_entity_poly.entity_id
_entity_poly.type
_entity_poly.pdbx_seq_one_letter_code
_entity_poly.pdbx_strand_id
1 'polypeptide(L)' 'MMRCPICNKPAHIRTSRYLTKTTKESYYQCQNIMCSCTFKTIETLDKIICSPIQDYENNVEIVV' A
#
# COMPACT_ATOMS: atom_id res chain seq x y z
N MET A 1 -8.65 4.99 -0.46
CA MET A 1 -8.24 6.31 0.08
C MET A 1 -8.58 6.34 1.56
N MET A 2 -7.61 6.62 2.43
CA MET A 2 -7.81 6.66 3.88
C MET A 2 -8.61 7.91 4.27
N ARG A 3 -9.49 7.81 5.27
CA ARG A 3 -10.15 8.99 5.85
C ARG A 3 -9.21 9.67 6.84
N CYS A 4 -9.30 10.99 6.94
CA CYS A 4 -8.52 11.76 7.89
C CYS A 4 -8.90 11.34 9.33
N PRO A 5 -7.93 10.98 10.19
CA PRO A 5 -8.23 10.53 11.55
C PRO A 5 -8.78 11.65 12.46
N ILE A 6 -8.61 12.92 12.06
CA ILE A 6 -9.05 14.07 12.85
C ILE A 6 -10.48 14.50 12.51
N CYS A 7 -10.80 14.65 11.23
CA CYS A 7 -12.09 15.20 10.80
C CYS A 7 -12.93 14.24 9.94
N ASN A 8 -12.47 13.01 9.75
CA ASN A 8 -13.13 11.95 8.98
C ASN A 8 -13.46 12.29 7.50
N LYS A 9 -12.91 13.40 6.99
CA LYS A 9 -13.02 13.79 5.57
C LYS A 9 -11.99 13.02 4.71
N PRO A 10 -12.22 12.90 3.39
CA PRO A 10 -11.29 12.19 2.51
C PRO A 10 -9.87 12.77 2.57
N ALA A 11 -8.87 11.89 2.50
CA ALA A 11 -7.48 12.27 2.40
C ALA A 11 -6.85 11.66 1.13
N HIS A 12 -6.02 12.45 0.45
CA HIS A 12 -5.35 12.06 -0.79
C HIS A 12 -3.91 11.64 -0.53
N ILE A 13 -3.44 10.60 -1.22
CA ILE A 13 -2.04 10.16 -1.15
C ILE A 13 -1.17 11.18 -1.88
N ARG A 14 -0.12 11.67 -1.22
CA ARG A 14 0.87 12.58 -1.82
C ARG A 14 2.08 11.83 -2.35
N THR A 15 2.56 10.86 -1.59
CA THR A 15 3.64 9.97 -1.98
C THR A 15 3.48 8.64 -1.27
N SER A 16 4.04 7.59 -1.84
CA SER A 16 4.10 6.27 -1.22
C SER A 16 5.40 5.56 -1.60
N ARG A 17 5.89 4.72 -0.69
CA ARG A 17 7.03 3.84 -0.95
C ARG A 17 6.76 2.45 -0.38
N TYR A 18 7.28 1.43 -1.06
CA TYR A 18 7.31 0.09 -0.50
C TYR A 18 8.47 -0.01 0.48
N LEU A 19 8.18 -0.47 1.70
CA LEU A 19 9.20 -0.81 2.69
C LEU A 19 9.67 -2.26 2.51
N THR A 20 8.75 -3.13 2.13
CA THR A 20 9.01 -4.54 1.76
C THR A 20 8.14 -4.91 0.57
N LYS A 21 8.27 -6.14 0.04
CA LYS A 21 7.39 -6.66 -1.03
C LYS A 21 5.91 -6.66 -0.66
N THR A 22 5.58 -6.67 0.63
CA THR A 22 4.21 -6.79 1.15
C THR A 22 3.77 -5.57 1.95
N THR A 23 4.66 -4.64 2.28
CA THR A 23 4.37 -3.49 3.15
C THR A 23 4.64 -2.18 2.45
N LYS A 24 3.65 -1.29 2.45
CA LYS A 24 3.69 0.03 1.81
C LYS A 24 3.44 1.14 2.82
N GLU A 25 4.33 2.13 2.80
CA GLU A 25 4.18 3.39 3.52
C GLU A 25 3.55 4.42 2.58
N SER A 26 2.49 5.10 3.01
CA SER A 26 1.81 6.14 2.23
C SER A 26 1.57 7.39 3.08
N TYR A 27 1.85 8.55 2.49
CA TYR A 27 1.62 9.87 3.10
C TYR A 27 0.34 10.47 2.55
N TYR A 28 -0.55 10.91 3.42
CA TYR A 28 -1.86 11.46 3.10
C TYR A 28 -1.97 12.91 3.54
N GLN A 29 -2.69 13.71 2.75
CA GLN A 29 -3.13 15.05 3.14
C GLN A 29 -4.66 15.10 3.09
N CYS A 30 -5.28 15.58 4.17
CA CYS A 30 -6.71 15.81 4.21
C CYS A 30 -7.12 16.84 3.13
N GLN A 31 -8.20 16.55 2.40
CA GLN A 31 -8.73 17.48 1.39
C GLN A 31 -9.43 18.68 2.01
N ASN A 32 -9.84 18.60 3.27
CA ASN A 32 -10.38 19.74 3.98
C ASN A 32 -9.26 20.70 4.34
N ILE A 33 -9.19 21.83 3.63
CA ILE A 33 -8.17 22.87 3.83
C ILE A 33 -8.18 23.38 5.29
N MET A 34 -9.34 23.44 5.93
CA MET A 34 -9.43 23.84 7.35
C MET A 34 -8.78 22.83 8.29
N CYS A 35 -8.76 21.55 7.93
CA CYS A 35 -8.09 20.52 8.71
C CYS A 35 -6.60 20.43 8.33
N SER A 36 -6.29 20.40 7.03
CA SER A 36 -4.94 20.27 6.46
C SER A 36 -4.05 19.19 7.07
N CYS A 37 -4.63 18.26 7.84
CA CYS A 37 -3.91 17.23 8.55
C CYS A 37 -3.14 16.38 7.54
N THR A 38 -1.84 16.27 7.78
CA THR A 38 -0.94 15.43 7.02
C THR A 38 -0.53 14.28 7.92
N PHE A 39 -0.71 13.06 7.45
CA PHE A 39 -0.46 11.86 8.23
C PHE A 39 0.09 10.75 7.37
N LYS A 40 0.75 9.79 8.00
CA LYS A 40 1.35 8.64 7.35
C LYS A 40 0.65 7.37 7.80
N THR A 41 0.51 6.41 6.91
CA THR A 41 0.03 5.07 7.22
C THR A 41 0.97 4.02 6.66
N ILE A 42 0.96 2.85 7.29
CA ILE A 42 1.67 1.66 6.84
C ILE A 42 0.60 0.59 6.59
N GLU A 43 0.48 0.13 5.36
CA GLU A 43 -0.40 -0.98 4.98
C GLU A 43 0.45 -2.21 4.67
N THR A 44 0.10 -3.35 5.25
CA THR A 44 0.79 -4.62 5.05
C THR A 44 -0.20 -5.66 4.52
N LEU A 45 0.21 -6.40 3.49
CA LEU A 45 -0.53 -7.56 3.01
C LEU A 45 -0.57 -8.63 4.11
N ASP A 46 -1.78 -8.92 4.59
CA ASP A 46 -2.04 -9.94 5.60
C ASP A 46 -1.99 -11.34 4.98
N LYS A 47 -2.87 -11.61 4.00
CA LYS A 47 -2.91 -12.89 3.29
C LYS A 47 -3.48 -12.77 1.88
N ILE A 48 -3.04 -13.66 1.00
CA ILE A 48 -3.62 -13.87 -0.32
C ILE A 48 -4.73 -14.90 -0.17
N ILE A 49 -5.99 -14.51 -0.41
CA ILE A 49 -7.16 -15.41 -0.27
C ILE A 49 -7.26 -16.37 -1.46
N CYS A 50 -6.85 -15.92 -2.65
CA CYS A 50 -6.80 -16.72 -3.87
C CYS A 50 -5.68 -16.16 -4.76
N SER A 51 -4.87 -17.05 -5.34
CA SER A 51 -3.88 -16.71 -6.37
C SER A 51 -4.30 -17.37 -7.69
N PRO A 52 -3.95 -16.79 -8.85
CA PRO A 52 -4.05 -17.52 -10.11
C PRO A 52 -3.23 -18.81 -10.04
N ILE A 53 -3.63 -19.83 -10.80
CA ILE A 53 -2.87 -21.07 -10.95
C ILE A 53 -1.49 -20.68 -11.49
N GLN A 54 -0.43 -21.02 -10.76
CA GLN A 54 0.91 -20.96 -11.30
C GLN A 54 1.08 -22.23 -12.14
N ASP A 55 1.02 -22.10 -13.47
CA ASP A 55 1.46 -23.18 -14.35
C ASP A 55 2.95 -23.41 -14.05
N TYR A 56 3.26 -24.57 -13.47
CA TYR A 56 4.61 -24.93 -13.06
C TYR A 56 5.48 -25.23 -14.29
N GLU A 57 5.93 -24.21 -14.98
CA GLU A 57 7.11 -24.29 -15.84
C GLU A 57 8.22 -23.46 -15.18
N ASN A 58 9.20 -24.16 -14.63
CA ASN A 58 10.65 -23.90 -14.76
C ASN A 58 11.41 -24.69 -13.69
N ASN A 59 11.45 -26.00 -13.89
CA ASN A 59 12.56 -26.83 -13.44
C ASN A 59 13.47 -27.04 -14.66
N VAL A 60 14.33 -26.07 -14.96
CA VAL A 60 15.46 -26.23 -15.88
C VAL A 60 16.67 -25.55 -15.24
N GLU A 61 17.59 -26.39 -14.75
CA GLU A 61 18.98 -26.02 -14.46
C GLU A 61 19.60 -25.28 -15.65
N ILE A 62 20.24 -24.13 -15.41
CA ILE A 62 21.42 -23.75 -16.19
C ILE A 62 22.51 -23.32 -15.21
N VAL A 63 23.43 -24.26 -15.03
CA VAL A 63 24.84 -24.07 -14.68
C VAL A 63 25.46 -23.15 -15.73
N VAL A 64 25.94 -21.96 -15.35
CA VAL A 64 27.18 -21.32 -15.83
C VAL A 64 27.69 -20.39 -14.75
#